data_AF-A0A4Q3F7W7-F1
#
_entry.id   AF-A0A4Q3F7W7-F1
#
_cell.length_a   1.000
_cell.length_b   1.000
_cell.length_c   1.000
_cell.angle_alpha   90.00
_cell.angle_beta   90.00
_cell.angle_gamma   90.00
#
_symmetry.space_group_name_H-M   'P 1'
#
loop_
_entity.id
_entity.type
_entity.pdbx_description
1 polymer ?
#
loop_
_entity_poly.entity_id
_entity_poly.type
_entity_poly.pdbx_seq_one_letter_code
_entity_poly.pdbx_strand_id
1 'polypeptide(L)'
;MFTKTKTLFVIISLMFIFLKTGYSQAVWVEEIINKDATKILVSVESFSTEQSKELLVKIFKLNNGFGSAHLPETDETTFNYLITTSVYDEDEAKKVVTIGPFYNPQIIKKTASGNTITFVLQHGIAKNRKNHKLVIGLNKIAYQ
;
A
#
# COMPACT_ATOMS: atom_id res chain seq x y z
N MET A 1 9.29 58.24 34.15
CA MET A 1 9.10 56.80 34.49
C MET A 1 8.02 56.15 33.60
N PHE A 2 8.03 56.37 32.28
CA PHE A 2 6.96 55.91 31.35
C PHE A 2 7.48 55.26 30.04
N THR A 3 8.79 55.07 29.91
CA THR A 3 9.42 54.53 28.68
C THR A 3 9.53 53.00 28.68
N LYS A 4 9.73 52.37 29.86
CA LYS A 4 9.84 50.90 29.97
C LYS A 4 8.51 50.18 29.67
N THR A 5 7.38 50.73 30.09
CA THR A 5 6.04 50.13 29.88
C THR A 5 5.59 50.18 28.42
N LYS A 6 5.87 51.28 27.70
CA LYS A 6 5.57 51.41 26.26
C LYS A 6 6.41 50.45 25.41
N THR A 7 7.68 50.28 25.76
CA THR A 7 8.59 49.36 25.06
C THR A 7 8.18 47.89 25.25
N LEU A 8 7.75 47.53 26.47
CA LEU A 8 7.23 46.19 26.77
C LEU A 8 5.96 45.87 25.97
N PHE A 9 5.05 46.85 25.85
CA PHE A 9 3.81 46.69 25.10
C PHE A 9 4.06 46.48 23.59
N VAL A 10 5.05 47.19 23.03
CA VAL A 10 5.48 47.02 21.63
C VAL A 10 6.08 45.63 21.40
N ILE A 11 6.92 45.13 22.31
CA ILE A 11 7.54 43.79 22.19
C ILE A 11 6.47 42.69 22.27
N ILE A 12 5.51 42.80 23.20
CA ILE A 12 4.41 41.84 23.33
C ILE A 12 3.53 41.85 22.07
N SER A 13 3.21 43.03 21.54
CA SER A 13 2.46 43.18 20.28
C SER A 13 3.21 42.52 19.11
N LEU A 14 4.53 42.69 19.04
CA LEU A 14 5.36 42.07 18.00
C LEU A 14 5.35 40.53 18.09
N MET A 15 5.43 39.95 19.31
CA MET A 15 5.35 38.50 19.50
C MET A 15 3.99 37.92 19.07
N PHE A 16 2.88 38.63 19.29
CA PHE A 16 1.56 38.17 18.85
C PHE A 16 1.40 38.13 17.32
N ILE A 17 2.15 38.96 16.59
CA ILE A 17 2.17 38.95 15.11
C ILE A 17 2.93 37.72 14.59
N PHE A 18 4.02 37.32 15.25
CA PHE A 18 4.79 36.13 14.85
C PHE A 18 4.08 34.80 15.15
N LEU A 19 3.19 34.75 16.16
CA LEU A 19 2.44 33.55 16.53
C LEU A 19 1.37 33.13 15.48
N LYS A 20 1.03 33.99 14.51
CA LYS A 20 -0.05 33.71 13.53
C LYS A 20 0.42 33.08 12.21
N THR A 21 1.70 32.74 12.07
CA THR A 21 2.24 32.13 10.84
C THR A 21 2.48 30.62 10.97
N GLY A 22 1.64 29.93 11.75
CA GLY A 22 1.55 28.48 11.69
C GLY A 22 1.05 28.08 10.30
N TYR A 23 1.95 27.62 9.43
CA TYR A 23 1.62 27.09 8.11
C TYR A 23 0.69 25.88 8.27
N SER A 24 -0.62 26.11 8.14
CA SER A 24 -1.58 25.04 7.89
C SER A 24 -1.31 24.54 6.47
N GLN A 25 -1.00 23.25 6.31
CA GLN A 25 -0.88 22.66 4.98
C GLN A 25 -2.24 22.78 4.29
N ALA A 26 -2.30 23.47 3.16
CA ALA A 26 -3.52 23.54 2.36
C ALA A 26 -3.78 22.14 1.77
N VAL A 27 -4.82 21.47 2.26
CA VAL A 27 -5.23 20.15 1.77
C VAL A 27 -6.20 20.36 0.62
N TRP A 28 -5.82 19.87 -0.56
CA TRP A 28 -6.67 19.84 -1.75
C TRP A 28 -7.22 18.43 -1.94
N VAL A 29 -8.50 18.32 -2.24
CA VAL A 29 -9.16 17.04 -2.54
C VAL A 29 -9.59 17.10 -4.00
N GLU A 30 -9.01 16.22 -4.81
CA GLU A 30 -9.32 16.09 -6.23
C GLU A 30 -9.96 14.73 -6.51
N GLU A 31 -10.93 14.69 -7.42
CA GLU A 31 -11.54 13.45 -7.86
C GLU A 31 -10.62 12.69 -8.82
N ILE A 32 -10.44 11.38 -8.58
CA ILE A 32 -9.73 10.49 -9.50
C ILE A 32 -10.69 10.06 -10.61
N ILE A 33 -10.52 10.63 -11.80
CA ILE A 33 -11.40 10.37 -12.97
C ILE A 33 -11.03 9.03 -13.68
N ASN A 34 -9.84 8.48 -13.42
CA ASN A 34 -9.38 7.26 -14.08
C ASN A 34 -10.17 6.03 -13.58
N LYS A 35 -11.07 5.52 -14.43
CA LYS A 35 -11.94 4.37 -14.10
C LYS A 35 -11.17 3.10 -13.74
N ASP A 36 -10.06 2.83 -14.41
CA ASP A 36 -9.27 1.61 -14.15
C ASP A 36 -8.56 1.70 -12.80
N ALA A 37 -8.00 2.86 -12.47
CA ALA A 37 -7.42 3.14 -11.16
C ALA A 37 -8.48 3.04 -10.07
N THR A 38 -9.65 3.67 -10.27
CA THR A 38 -10.78 3.60 -9.33
C THR A 38 -11.24 2.16 -9.13
N LYS A 39 -11.36 1.36 -10.19
CA LYS A 39 -11.71 -0.06 -10.10
C LYS A 39 -10.70 -0.84 -9.26
N ILE A 40 -9.40 -0.66 -9.51
CA ILE A 40 -8.35 -1.33 -8.73
C ILE A 40 -8.42 -0.90 -7.26
N LEU A 41 -8.50 0.40 -6.99
CA LEU A 41 -8.51 0.97 -5.63
C LEU A 41 -9.72 0.50 -4.82
N VAL A 42 -10.91 0.45 -5.43
CA VAL A 42 -12.14 -0.05 -4.78
C VAL A 42 -12.06 -1.55 -4.52
N SER A 43 -11.32 -2.30 -5.33
CA SER A 43 -11.11 -3.73 -5.15
C SER A 43 -10.03 -4.09 -4.11
N VAL A 44 -9.27 -3.13 -3.58
CA VAL A 44 -8.22 -3.44 -2.58
C VAL A 44 -8.86 -3.91 -1.28
N GLU A 45 -8.59 -5.17 -0.92
CA GLU A 45 -8.98 -5.74 0.37
C GLU A 45 -7.87 -5.53 1.41
N SER A 46 -6.61 -5.70 1.01
CA SER A 46 -5.48 -5.47 1.89
C SER A 46 -4.24 -5.00 1.15
N PHE A 47 -3.35 -4.34 1.88
CA PHE A 47 -2.10 -3.80 1.40
C PHE A 47 -0.98 -4.16 2.37
N SER A 48 0.17 -4.55 1.83
CA SER A 48 1.40 -4.70 2.59
C SER A 48 2.59 -4.15 1.84
N THR A 49 3.54 -3.63 2.61
CA THR A 49 4.85 -3.18 2.11
C THR A 49 5.91 -4.05 2.73
N GLU A 50 6.79 -4.56 1.89
CA GLU A 50 7.85 -5.47 2.29
C GLU A 50 9.17 -4.98 1.72
N GLN A 51 10.19 -4.94 2.55
CA GLN A 51 11.49 -4.42 2.17
C GLN A 51 12.59 -5.44 2.43
N SER A 52 13.58 -5.43 1.56
CA SER A 52 14.88 -6.03 1.76
C SER A 52 15.97 -4.96 1.56
N LYS A 53 17.23 -5.36 1.39
CA LYS A 53 18.35 -4.41 1.37
C LYS A 53 18.19 -3.29 0.33
N GLU A 54 17.84 -3.66 -0.91
CA GLU A 54 17.73 -2.72 -2.05
C GLU A 54 16.37 -2.86 -2.76
N LEU A 55 15.44 -3.62 -2.19
CA LEU A 55 14.17 -3.97 -2.82
C LEU A 55 13.02 -3.51 -1.93
N LEU A 56 12.13 -2.70 -2.48
CA LEU A 56 10.81 -2.42 -1.93
C LEU A 56 9.77 -3.18 -2.74
N VAL A 57 8.88 -3.91 -2.06
CA VAL A 57 7.78 -4.65 -2.65
C VAL A 57 6.49 -4.17 -2.04
N LYS A 58 5.55 -3.68 -2.86
CA LYS A 58 4.20 -3.36 -2.42
C LYS A 58 3.25 -4.43 -2.95
N ILE A 59 2.43 -5.00 -2.09
CA ILE A 59 1.51 -6.10 -2.41
C ILE A 59 0.10 -5.65 -2.05
N PHE A 60 -0.78 -5.63 -3.03
CA PHE A 60 -2.20 -5.35 -2.87
C PHE A 60 -2.98 -6.64 -3.13
N LYS A 61 -3.76 -7.09 -2.15
CA LYS A 61 -4.75 -8.16 -2.35
C LYS A 61 -6.01 -7.52 -2.93
N LEU A 62 -6.35 -7.88 -4.15
CA LEU A 62 -7.51 -7.38 -4.88
C LEU A 62 -8.62 -8.43 -4.81
N ASN A 63 -9.80 -8.03 -4.36
CA ASN A 63 -11.01 -8.83 -4.43
C ASN A 63 -11.59 -8.74 -5.86
N ASN A 64 -11.74 -9.89 -6.52
CA ASN A 64 -12.28 -9.97 -7.88
C ASN A 64 -13.82 -9.92 -7.93
N GLY A 65 -14.48 -9.88 -6.78
CA GLY A 65 -15.93 -10.00 -6.64
C GLY A 65 -16.39 -11.45 -6.49
N PHE A 66 -17.71 -11.61 -6.38
CA PHE A 66 -18.38 -12.91 -6.25
C PHE A 66 -18.62 -13.52 -7.63
N GLY A 67 -18.38 -14.83 -7.76
CA GLY A 67 -18.59 -15.58 -8.99
C GLY A 67 -20.05 -16.02 -9.14
N SER A 68 -20.83 -15.23 -9.88
CA SER A 68 -22.18 -15.49 -10.40
C SER A 68 -22.87 -16.82 -10.04
N ALA A 69 -23.26 -16.98 -8.78
CA ALA A 69 -24.52 -17.58 -8.39
C ALA A 69 -24.79 -17.08 -6.99
N HIS A 70 -25.80 -16.20 -6.81
CA HIS A 70 -26.29 -15.68 -5.53
C HIS A 70 -26.87 -16.79 -4.64
N LEU A 71 -26.13 -17.88 -4.48
CA LEU A 71 -26.40 -19.02 -3.65
C LEU A 71 -25.51 -18.85 -2.42
N PRO A 72 -26.10 -18.73 -1.22
CA PRO A 72 -25.39 -18.39 0.01
C PRO A 72 -24.29 -19.39 0.44
N GLU A 73 -24.06 -20.46 -0.33
CA GLU A 73 -23.10 -21.52 -0.04
C GLU A 73 -22.07 -21.79 -1.16
N THR A 74 -22.17 -21.14 -2.34
CA THR A 74 -21.26 -21.42 -3.48
C THR A 74 -20.56 -20.19 -4.05
N ASP A 75 -20.78 -19.00 -3.47
CA ASP A 75 -20.19 -17.75 -3.92
C ASP A 75 -18.72 -17.66 -3.46
N GLU A 76 -17.86 -18.46 -4.09
CA GLU A 76 -16.43 -18.50 -3.78
C GLU A 76 -15.75 -17.22 -4.29
N THR A 77 -15.39 -16.33 -3.37
CA THR A 77 -14.62 -15.12 -3.69
C THR A 77 -13.20 -15.49 -4.12
N THR A 78 -12.77 -14.96 -5.27
CA THR A 78 -11.40 -15.08 -5.74
C THR A 78 -10.65 -13.77 -5.58
N PHE A 79 -9.33 -13.88 -5.48
CA PHE A 79 -8.47 -12.73 -5.25
C PHE A 79 -7.27 -12.76 -6.17
N ASN A 80 -6.84 -11.58 -6.60
CA ASN A 80 -5.56 -11.38 -7.26
C ASN A 80 -4.59 -10.68 -6.30
N TYR A 81 -3.29 -10.85 -6.50
CA TYR A 81 -2.30 -9.93 -5.93
C TYR A 81 -1.75 -9.03 -7.02
N LEU A 82 -1.87 -7.72 -6.84
CA LEU A 82 -1.11 -6.72 -7.59
C LEU A 82 0.17 -6.45 -6.81
N ILE A 83 1.30 -6.64 -7.47
CA ILE A 83 2.63 -6.58 -6.87
C ILE A 83 3.43 -5.55 -7.62
N THR A 84 4.02 -4.61 -6.89
CA THR A 84 4.98 -3.66 -7.46
C THR A 84 6.34 -3.81 -6.80
N THR A 85 7.40 -3.59 -7.57
CA THR A 85 8.78 -3.55 -7.08
C THR A 85 9.41 -2.20 -7.39
N SER A 86 10.20 -1.67 -6.47
CA SER A 86 11.08 -0.52 -6.70
C SER A 86 12.42 -0.73 -5.99
N VAL A 87 13.41 0.09 -6.34
CA VAL A 87 14.63 0.18 -5.52
C VAL A 87 14.24 0.80 -4.18
N TYR A 88 14.85 0.32 -3.09
CA TYR A 88 14.61 0.91 -1.77
C TYR A 88 14.96 2.41 -1.78
N ASP A 89 14.09 3.24 -1.21
CA ASP A 89 14.19 4.71 -1.21
C ASP A 89 14.00 5.38 -2.60
N GLU A 90 13.56 4.61 -3.61
CA GLU A 90 13.09 5.15 -4.89
C GLU A 90 11.57 4.94 -5.06
N ASP A 91 10.89 5.96 -5.55
CA ASP A 91 9.45 5.94 -5.84
C ASP A 91 9.12 5.42 -7.25
N GLU A 92 10.13 5.10 -8.06
CA GLU A 92 9.92 4.58 -9.42
C GLU A 92 9.72 3.06 -9.40
N ALA A 93 8.50 2.61 -9.72
CA ALA A 93 8.22 1.19 -9.88
C ALA A 93 8.99 0.61 -11.07
N LYS A 94 9.86 -0.36 -10.81
CA LYS A 94 10.59 -1.12 -11.84
C LYS A 94 9.71 -2.22 -12.45
N LYS A 95 8.76 -2.77 -11.68
CA LYS A 95 7.81 -3.76 -12.17
C LYS A 95 6.46 -3.63 -11.49
N VAL A 96 5.41 -3.89 -12.25
CA VAL A 96 4.04 -4.02 -11.77
C VAL A 96 3.46 -5.28 -12.41
N VAL A 97 3.01 -6.23 -11.60
CA VAL A 97 2.42 -7.49 -12.09
C VAL A 97 1.20 -7.87 -11.29
N THR A 98 0.29 -8.59 -11.92
CA THR A 98 -0.85 -9.21 -11.25
C THR A 98 -0.70 -10.72 -11.31
N ILE A 99 -0.95 -11.40 -10.19
CA ILE A 99 -0.99 -12.87 -10.10
C ILE A 99 -2.32 -13.33 -9.49
N GLY A 100 -2.84 -14.45 -9.99
CA GLY A 100 -4.17 -14.97 -9.63
C GLY A 100 -4.93 -15.43 -10.87
N PRO A 101 -6.24 -15.73 -10.74
CA PRO A 101 -7.03 -15.68 -9.51
C PRO A 101 -6.71 -16.82 -8.55
N PHE A 102 -6.83 -16.53 -7.26
CA PHE A 102 -6.63 -17.50 -6.18
C PHE A 102 -7.88 -17.59 -5.30
N TYR A 103 -8.21 -18.81 -4.87
CA TYR A 103 -9.23 -19.04 -3.85
C TYR A 103 -8.62 -18.85 -2.46
N ASN A 104 -9.18 -17.92 -1.69
CA ASN A 104 -8.77 -17.60 -0.31
C ASN A 104 -7.24 -17.60 -0.12
N PRO A 105 -6.48 -16.76 -0.85
CA PRO A 105 -5.04 -16.75 -0.75
C PRO A 105 -4.56 -16.12 0.57
N GLN A 106 -3.43 -16.63 1.07
CA GLN A 106 -2.76 -16.13 2.25
C GLN A 106 -1.25 -16.30 2.12
N ILE A 107 -0.51 -15.22 2.39
CA ILE A 107 0.94 -15.29 2.58
C ILE A 107 1.19 -15.83 3.99
N ILE A 108 1.74 -17.05 4.09
CA ILE A 108 1.96 -17.74 5.37
C ILE A 108 3.41 -17.70 5.84
N LYS A 109 4.34 -17.40 4.94
CA LYS A 109 5.77 -17.27 5.27
C LYS A 109 6.42 -16.23 4.37
N LYS A 110 7.38 -15.52 4.94
CA LYS A 110 8.26 -14.57 4.27
C LYS A 110 9.71 -14.92 4.59
N THR A 111 10.59 -14.81 3.60
CA THR A 111 12.04 -14.95 3.79
C THR A 111 12.73 -13.94 2.89
N ALA A 112 13.44 -12.99 3.48
CA ALA A 112 14.24 -12.02 2.75
C ALA A 112 15.71 -12.47 2.72
N SER A 113 16.33 -12.41 1.54
CA SER A 113 17.74 -12.76 1.35
C SER A 113 18.34 -11.92 0.23
N GLY A 114 19.35 -11.12 0.55
CA GLY A 114 20.01 -10.22 -0.40
C GLY A 114 19.03 -9.26 -1.06
N ASN A 115 18.91 -9.35 -2.38
CA ASN A 115 18.03 -8.51 -3.20
C ASN A 115 16.74 -9.23 -3.61
N THR A 116 16.32 -10.23 -2.82
CA THR A 116 15.12 -11.02 -3.08
C THR A 116 14.29 -11.23 -1.82
N ILE A 117 12.97 -11.28 -2.00
CA ILE A 117 12.01 -11.70 -0.98
C ILE A 117 11.23 -12.89 -1.53
N THR A 118 11.23 -13.99 -0.79
CA THR A 118 10.43 -15.18 -1.10
C THR A 118 9.25 -15.26 -0.15
N PHE A 119 8.06 -15.36 -0.73
CA PHE A 119 6.82 -15.62 -0.01
C PHE A 119 6.37 -17.06 -0.24
N VAL A 120 5.78 -17.66 0.78
CA VAL A 120 4.97 -18.88 0.61
C VAL A 120 3.52 -18.46 0.56
N LEU A 121 2.93 -18.58 -0.62
CA LEU A 121 1.53 -18.32 -0.88
C LEU A 121 0.73 -19.61 -0.75
N GLN A 122 -0.20 -19.65 0.21
CA GLN A 122 -1.16 -20.73 0.37
C GLN A 122 -2.51 -20.31 -0.21
N HIS A 123 -3.12 -21.14 -1.07
CA HIS A 123 -4.44 -20.88 -1.65
C HIS A 123 -5.16 -22.17 -2.02
N GLY A 124 -6.49 -22.12 -2.17
CA GLY A 124 -7.36 -23.27 -2.47
C GLY A 124 -8.51 -23.42 -1.47
N ILE A 125 -9.35 -24.42 -1.70
CA ILE A 125 -10.59 -24.65 -0.94
C ILE A 125 -10.32 -25.50 0.30
N ALA A 126 -10.68 -24.98 1.48
CA ALA A 126 -10.66 -25.67 2.77
C ALA A 126 -9.39 -26.52 3.02
N LYS A 127 -9.52 -27.86 3.04
CA LYS A 127 -8.41 -28.80 3.32
C LYS A 127 -7.47 -29.04 2.12
N ASN A 128 -7.83 -28.57 0.92
CA ASN A 128 -7.08 -28.79 -0.32
C ASN A 128 -6.21 -27.59 -0.72
N ARG A 129 -5.75 -26.80 0.26
CA ARG A 129 -4.88 -25.65 0.00
C ARG A 129 -3.50 -26.10 -0.46
N LYS A 130 -2.99 -25.46 -1.52
CA LYS A 130 -1.65 -25.67 -2.07
C LYS A 130 -0.73 -24.52 -1.67
N ASN A 131 0.53 -24.85 -1.42
CA ASN A 131 1.57 -23.87 -1.14
C ASN A 131 2.43 -23.69 -2.39
N HIS A 132 2.60 -22.44 -2.81
CA HIS A 132 3.48 -22.06 -3.89
C HIS A 132 4.48 -21.02 -3.40
N LYS A 133 5.68 -21.02 -3.96
CA LYS A 133 6.70 -20.03 -3.70
C LYS A 133 6.54 -18.89 -4.68
N LEU A 134 6.52 -17.68 -4.16
CA LEU A 134 6.56 -16.44 -4.92
C LEU A 134 7.89 -15.76 -4.64
N VAL A 135 8.81 -15.81 -5.59
CA VAL A 135 10.14 -15.21 -5.50
C VAL A 135 10.14 -13.87 -6.19
N ILE A 136 10.42 -12.82 -5.45
CA ILE A 136 10.38 -11.42 -5.91
C ILE A 136 11.78 -10.82 -5.79
N GLY A 137 12.28 -10.31 -6.90
CA GLY A 137 13.46 -9.46 -7.00
C GLY A 137 13.12 -8.23 -7.84
N LEU A 138 14.06 -7.27 -7.93
CA LEU A 138 13.81 -5.98 -8.57
C LEU A 138 13.20 -6.10 -9.98
N ASN A 139 13.78 -6.95 -10.83
CA ASN A 139 13.35 -7.14 -12.22
C ASN A 139 12.67 -8.51 -12.48
N LYS A 140 12.56 -9.36 -11.46
CA LYS A 140 12.11 -10.75 -11.59
C LYS A 140 11.04 -11.10 -10.58
N ILE A 141 9.91 -11.62 -11.06
CA ILE A 141 8.85 -12.18 -10.23
C ILE A 141 8.57 -13.57 -10.78
N ALA A 142 8.68 -14.59 -9.94
CA ALA A 142 8.50 -15.98 -10.33
C ALA A 142 7.56 -16.68 -9.35
N TYR A 143 6.59 -17.42 -9.90
CA TYR A 143 5.65 -18.24 -9.17
C TYR A 143 5.96 -19.71 -9.42
N GLN A 144 6.13 -20.50 -8.36
CA GLN A 144 6.62 -21.88 -8.39
C GLN A 144 5.85 -22.78 -7.46
#